data_AF-A0A2E2S554-F1
#
_entry.id   AF-A0A2E2S554-F1
#
_cell.length_a   1.000
_cell.length_b   1.000
_cell.length_c   1.000
_cell.angle_alpha   90.00
_cell.angle_beta   90.00
_cell.angle_gamma   90.00
#
_symmetry.space_group_name_H-M   'P 1'
#
loop_
_entity.id
_entity.type
_entity.pdbx_description
1 polymer ?
#
loop_
_entity_poly.entity_id
_entity_poly.type
_entity_poly.pdbx_seq_one_letter_code
_entity_poly.pdbx_strand_id
1 'polypeptide(L)'
;MHRYEYKVIPAPGKGLKAKGLKSPEARFAYALETAMNELGAEGWTYLRADILPSEERQGLTSSHTVYRPLLVFQRPLDPGASAPAPLPMEEADAPADEAQEEIRKAPETRELPAKADSEPEAEIPATTADAAAPDTSDTTETPRKSD
;
A
#
# COMPACT_ATOMS: atom_id res chain seq x y z
N MET A 1 18.48 -14.02 -12.15
CA MET A 1 17.82 -14.02 -10.82
C MET A 1 18.18 -12.70 -10.14
N HIS A 2 17.18 -11.93 -9.70
CA HIS A 2 17.44 -10.70 -8.97
C HIS A 2 17.87 -11.05 -7.54
N ARG A 3 18.96 -10.45 -7.08
CA ARG A 3 19.48 -10.62 -5.71
C ARG A 3 19.19 -9.36 -4.92
N TYR A 4 18.66 -9.54 -3.72
CA TYR A 4 18.30 -8.45 -2.82
C TYR A 4 19.01 -8.60 -1.49
N GLU A 5 19.40 -7.46 -0.94
CA GLU A 5 19.75 -7.29 0.47
C GLU A 5 18.49 -6.83 1.21
N TYR A 6 18.27 -7.33 2.42
CA TYR A 6 17.15 -6.93 3.28
C TYR A 6 17.64 -6.28 4.56
N LYS A 7 16.94 -5.24 4.99
CA LYS A 7 17.17 -4.57 6.28
C LYS A 7 15.86 -4.51 7.04
N VAL A 8 15.90 -4.90 8.32
CA VAL A 8 14.76 -4.87 9.22
C VAL A 8 15.12 -3.99 10.41
N ILE A 9 14.28 -3.00 10.70
CA ILE A 9 14.46 -2.11 11.84
C ILE A 9 13.20 -2.10 12.71
N PRO A 10 13.30 -1.87 14.03
CA PRO A 10 12.11 -1.64 14.84
C PRO A 10 11.38 -0.38 14.35
N ALA A 11 10.05 -0.47 14.24
CA ALA A 11 9.26 0.71 13.93
C ALA A 11 9.37 1.73 15.09
N PRO A 12 9.35 3.05 14.80
CA PRO A 12 9.36 4.06 15.85
C PRO A 12 8.17 3.86 16.80
N GLY A 13 8.45 3.57 18.07
CA GLY A 13 7.40 3.41 19.10
C GLY A 13 6.92 4.73 19.71
N LYS A 14 7.59 5.85 19.39
CA LYS A 14 7.30 7.19 19.93
C LYS A 14 7.52 8.24 18.86
N GLY A 15 6.73 9.31 18.94
CA GLY A 15 6.89 10.46 18.06
C GLY A 15 8.12 11.30 18.37
N LEU A 16 8.68 11.91 17.33
CA LEU A 16 9.82 12.83 17.43
C LEU A 16 9.32 14.28 17.48
N LYS A 17 9.98 15.11 18.30
CA LYS A 17 9.68 16.54 18.36
C LYS A 17 10.35 17.24 17.19
N ALA A 18 9.58 18.03 16.44
CA ALA A 18 10.11 18.95 15.45
C ALA A 18 9.35 20.29 15.48
N LYS A 19 9.95 21.30 14.85
CA LYS A 19 9.37 22.64 14.77
C LYS A 19 8.02 22.57 14.06
N GLY A 20 6.99 23.19 14.65
CA GLY A 20 5.64 23.20 14.10
C GLY A 20 4.78 21.98 14.46
N LEU A 21 5.35 20.88 14.95
CA LEU A 21 4.59 19.69 15.33
C LEU A 21 4.09 19.78 16.78
N LYS A 22 2.77 20.01 16.91
CA LYS A 22 2.12 20.20 18.21
C LYS A 22 1.41 18.94 18.72
N SER A 23 0.82 18.13 17.84
CA SER A 23 0.06 16.93 18.23
C SER A 23 0.95 15.69 18.38
N PRO A 24 0.57 14.72 19.24
CA PRO A 24 1.26 13.43 19.33
C PRO A 24 1.26 12.65 18.01
N GLU A 25 0.14 12.67 17.28
CA GLU A 25 0.00 12.02 15.97
C GLU A 25 0.99 12.58 14.95
N ALA A 26 1.10 13.92 14.84
CA ALA A 26 2.02 14.53 13.89
C ALA A 26 3.48 14.23 14.22
N ARG A 27 3.82 14.11 15.52
CA ARG A 27 5.16 13.67 15.95
C ARG A 27 5.42 12.21 15.62
N PHE A 28 4.41 11.35 15.73
CA PHE A 28 4.52 9.94 15.36
C PHE A 28 4.71 9.77 13.85
N ALA A 29 3.89 10.43 13.04
CA ALA A 29 4.04 10.46 11.59
C ALA A 29 5.43 10.95 11.18
N TYR A 30 5.90 12.04 11.79
CA TYR A 30 7.24 12.57 11.52
C TYR A 30 8.36 11.59 11.90
N ALA A 31 8.21 10.84 12.99
CA ALA A 31 9.17 9.81 13.38
C ALA A 31 9.27 8.69 12.33
N LEU A 32 8.12 8.24 11.83
CA LEU A 32 8.05 7.22 10.78
C LEU A 32 8.63 7.74 9.46
N GLU A 33 8.21 8.93 9.04
CA GLU A 33 8.72 9.61 7.85
C GLU A 33 10.24 9.78 7.90
N THR A 34 10.78 10.23 9.03
CA THR A 34 12.23 10.40 9.23
C THR A 34 12.96 9.07 9.00
N ALA A 35 12.52 7.99 9.65
CA ALA A 35 13.14 6.68 9.50
C ALA A 35 13.07 6.14 8.06
N MET A 36 11.94 6.36 7.37
CA MET A 36 11.78 5.96 5.97
C MET A 36 12.68 6.77 5.04
N ASN A 37 12.78 8.08 5.24
CA ASN A 37 13.59 8.98 4.42
C ASN A 37 15.09 8.73 4.61
N GLU A 38 15.53 8.47 5.85
CA GLU A 38 16.93 8.11 6.13
C GLU A 38 17.35 6.85 5.37
N LEU A 39 16.55 5.78 5.45
CA LEU A 39 16.85 4.55 4.72
C LEU A 39 16.65 4.70 3.20
N GLY A 40 15.67 5.48 2.77
CA GLY A 40 15.48 5.84 1.36
C GLY A 40 16.70 6.54 0.77
N ALA A 41 17.31 7.47 1.53
CA ALA A 41 18.54 8.16 1.13
C ALA A 41 19.75 7.21 1.02
N GLU A 42 19.78 6.12 1.79
CA GLU A 42 20.77 5.03 1.69
C GLU A 42 20.48 4.03 0.54
N GLY A 43 19.41 4.25 -0.23
CA GLY A 43 19.00 3.41 -1.35
C GLY A 43 18.15 2.20 -0.95
N TRP A 44 17.59 2.17 0.26
CA TRP A 44 16.65 1.14 0.67
C TRP A 44 15.23 1.46 0.19
N THR A 45 14.52 0.43 -0.27
CA THR A 45 13.12 0.49 -0.66
C THR A 45 12.25 -0.11 0.45
N TYR A 46 11.28 0.65 0.93
CA TYR A 46 10.29 0.15 1.90
C TYR A 46 9.43 -0.95 1.27
N LEU A 47 9.22 -2.05 2.00
CA LEU A 47 8.34 -3.13 1.58
C LEU A 47 7.06 -3.18 2.41
N ARG A 48 7.20 -3.30 3.73
CA ARG A 48 6.06 -3.51 4.64
C ARG A 48 6.44 -3.27 6.09
N ALA A 49 5.41 -3.21 6.92
CA ALA A 49 5.51 -3.30 8.36
C ALA A 49 4.99 -4.67 8.82
N ASP A 50 5.72 -5.33 9.72
CA ASP A 50 5.35 -6.61 10.32
C ASP A 50 5.24 -6.44 11.84
N ILE A 51 4.38 -7.23 12.49
CA ILE A 51 4.28 -7.29 13.95
C ILE A 51 4.56 -8.73 14.37
N LEU A 52 5.72 -8.97 14.99
CA LEU A 52 6.20 -10.32 15.31
C LEU A 52 6.33 -10.53 16.83
N PRO A 53 6.04 -11.74 17.33
CA PRO A 53 6.30 -12.08 18.73
C PRO A 53 7.81 -12.17 19.01
N SER A 54 8.23 -11.61 20.14
CA SER A 54 9.60 -11.64 20.67
C SER A 54 9.56 -12.20 22.10
N GLU A 55 10.31 -13.26 22.37
CA GLU A 55 10.40 -13.84 23.72
C GLU A 55 11.43 -13.09 24.56
N GLU A 56 11.01 -12.55 25.69
CA GLU A 56 11.86 -11.76 26.58
C GLU A 56 11.80 -12.27 28.00
N ARG A 57 12.97 -12.30 28.65
CA ARG A 57 13.10 -12.75 30.03
C ARG A 57 12.35 -11.81 30.96
N GLN A 58 11.48 -12.36 31.79
CA GLN A 58 10.73 -11.66 32.82
C GLN A 58 11.17 -12.20 34.19
N GLY A 59 11.91 -11.39 34.94
CA GLY A 59 12.43 -11.78 36.25
C GLY A 59 13.50 -12.87 36.19
N LEU A 60 13.56 -13.71 37.23
CA LEU A 60 14.65 -14.69 37.41
C LEU A 60 14.43 -16.02 36.69
N THR A 61 13.19 -16.42 36.39
CA THR A 61 12.86 -17.75 35.83
C THR A 61 11.76 -17.75 34.76
N SER A 62 11.09 -16.61 34.49
CA SER A 62 10.00 -16.55 33.50
C SER A 62 10.45 -15.89 32.21
N SER A 63 9.75 -16.18 31.11
CA SER A 63 9.77 -15.42 29.87
C SER A 63 8.34 -14.95 29.55
N HIS A 64 8.23 -13.91 28.74
CA HIS A 64 6.96 -13.42 28.21
C HIS A 64 7.13 -13.02 26.75
N THR A 65 6.02 -13.04 26.01
CA THR A 65 6.00 -12.69 24.59
C THR A 65 5.63 -11.21 24.42
N VAL A 66 6.48 -10.46 23.73
CA VAL A 66 6.27 -9.06 23.36
C VAL A 66 6.09 -8.96 21.85
N TYR A 67 4.96 -8.42 21.40
CA TYR A 67 4.75 -8.16 19.98
C TYR A 67 5.47 -6.87 19.57
N ARG A 68 6.42 -6.96 18.64
CA ARG A 68 7.25 -5.85 18.21
C ARG A 68 6.93 -5.47 16.77
N PRO A 69 6.54 -4.21 16.51
CA PRO A 69 6.40 -3.70 15.15
C PRO A 69 7.79 -3.48 14.53
N LEU A 70 7.98 -3.98 13.32
CA LEU A 70 9.20 -3.90 12.53
C LEU A 70 8.89 -3.30 11.16
N LEU A 71 9.84 -2.57 10.58
CA LEU A 71 9.81 -2.10 9.21
C LEU A 71 10.81 -2.88 8.38
N VAL A 72 10.36 -3.40 7.24
CA VAL A 72 11.15 -4.24 6.33
C VAL A 72 11.48 -3.44 5.07
N PHE A 73 12.75 -3.42 4.71
CA PHE A 73 13.28 -2.76 3.54
C PHE A 73 14.11 -3.72 2.69
N GLN A 74 14.22 -3.45 1.40
CA GLN A 74 15.11 -4.16 0.49
C GLN A 74 15.94 -3.23 -0.39
N ARG A 75 17.08 -3.71 -0.89
CA ARG A 75 17.89 -3.03 -1.91
C ARG A 75 18.48 -4.06 -2.87
N PRO A 76 18.53 -3.83 -4.20
CA PRO A 76 19.18 -4.75 -5.12
C PRO A 76 20.69 -4.83 -4.86
N LEU A 77 21.26 -6.04 -4.84
CA LEU A 77 22.71 -6.25 -4.71
C LEU A 77 23.48 -5.94 -6.00
N ASP A 78 22.79 -5.98 -7.15
CA ASP A 78 23.30 -5.61 -8.46
C ASP A 78 22.46 -4.43 -9.00
N PRO A 79 22.79 -3.17 -8.65
CA PRO A 79 21.98 -2.01 -9.03
C PRO A 79 21.86 -1.85 -10.56
N GLY A 80 22.82 -2.35 -11.33
CA GLY A 80 22.76 -2.39 -12.80
C GLY A 80 21.85 -3.47 -13.40
N ALA A 81 21.37 -4.42 -12.58
CA ALA A 81 20.43 -5.46 -13.02
C ALA A 81 18.96 -5.11 -12.71
N SER A 82 18.71 -3.97 -12.05
CA SER A 82 17.39 -3.57 -11.57
C SER A 82 17.05 -2.10 -11.89
N ALA A 83 17.21 -1.70 -13.15
CA ALA A 83 16.25 -0.85 -13.89
C ALA A 83 16.84 -0.40 -15.25
N PRO A 84 16.12 -0.52 -16.38
CA PRO A 84 16.21 0.50 -17.40
C PRO A 84 15.43 1.73 -16.89
N ALA A 85 16.08 2.89 -16.82
CA ALA A 85 15.40 4.16 -16.62
C ALA A 85 14.43 4.41 -17.79
N PRO A 86 13.23 5.00 -17.57
CA PRO A 86 12.46 5.55 -18.68
C PRO A 86 13.33 6.61 -19.37
N LEU A 87 13.67 6.38 -20.63
CA LEU A 87 14.35 7.38 -21.44
C LEU A 87 13.46 8.64 -21.50
N PRO A 88 14.02 9.86 -21.40
CA PRO A 88 13.27 11.07 -21.69
C PRO A 88 12.73 10.96 -23.12
N MET A 89 11.40 11.02 -23.26
CA MET A 89 10.78 11.20 -24.56
C MET A 89 11.07 12.66 -24.95
N GLU A 90 12.12 12.88 -25.74
CA GLU A 90 12.27 14.12 -26.49
C GLU A 90 11.12 14.16 -27.51
N GLU A 91 10.01 14.81 -27.15
CA GLU A 91 9.08 15.33 -28.16
C GLU A 91 9.84 16.41 -28.92
N ALA A 92 10.43 15.98 -30.03
CA ALA A 92 10.98 16.85 -31.04
C ALA A 92 9.88 17.81 -31.53
N ASP A 93 10.15 19.10 -31.37
CA ASP A 93 9.41 20.19 -31.96
C ASP A 93 9.34 19.97 -33.48
N ALA A 94 8.17 19.61 -34.00
CA ALA A 94 7.91 19.49 -35.43
C ALA A 94 6.98 20.63 -35.85
N PRO A 95 7.40 21.56 -36.72
CA PRO A 95 6.53 22.63 -37.17
C PRO A 95 5.41 22.04 -38.04
N ALA A 96 4.17 22.42 -37.71
CA ALA A 96 2.98 22.07 -38.47
C ALA A 96 3.03 22.71 -39.85
N ASP A 97 3.26 21.88 -40.87
CA ASP A 97 3.18 22.25 -42.27
C ASP A 97 1.70 22.35 -42.69
N GLU A 98 1.29 23.57 -43.00
CA GLU A 98 -0.01 23.95 -43.54
C GLU A 98 -0.18 23.39 -44.96
N ALA A 99 -0.72 22.19 -45.12
CA ALA A 99 -1.11 21.71 -46.45
C ALA A 99 -2.17 20.59 -46.41
N GLN A 100 -3.37 20.89 -45.91
CA GLN A 100 -4.60 20.17 -46.29
C GLN A 100 -5.74 21.15 -46.53
N GLU A 101 -5.53 21.97 -47.56
CA GLU A 101 -6.45 22.12 -48.70
C GLU A 101 -7.88 21.62 -48.44
N GLU A 102 -8.76 22.55 -48.07
CA GLU A 102 -9.76 23.06 -49.01
C GLU A 102 -10.44 22.01 -49.92
N ILE A 103 -10.95 20.92 -49.34
CA ILE A 103 -11.85 20.00 -50.06
C ILE A 103 -13.22 19.97 -49.37
N ARG A 104 -14.08 20.86 -49.88
CA ARG A 104 -15.51 20.63 -50.16
C ARG A 104 -16.50 20.65 -48.98
N LYS A 105 -17.06 21.85 -48.79
CA LYS A 105 -18.53 22.14 -48.82
C LYS A 105 -19.47 21.08 -48.21
N ALA A 106 -20.09 21.44 -47.08
CA ALA A 106 -21.33 20.87 -46.55
C ALA A 106 -22.52 20.98 -47.55
N PRO A 107 -23.63 20.23 -47.36
CA PRO A 107 -24.61 20.60 -46.33
C PRO A 107 -25.25 19.44 -45.53
N GLU A 108 -25.85 19.86 -44.42
CA GLU A 108 -26.71 19.12 -43.48
C GLU A 108 -27.86 18.36 -44.15
N THR A 109 -28.32 17.26 -43.54
CA THR A 109 -29.65 17.14 -42.91
C THR A 109 -30.00 15.68 -42.58
N ARG A 110 -30.46 15.48 -41.33
CA ARG A 110 -31.61 14.64 -40.91
C ARG A 110 -31.39 13.37 -40.06
N GLU A 111 -31.77 13.55 -38.79
CA GLU A 111 -32.61 12.70 -37.92
C GLU A 111 -32.17 11.27 -37.53
N LEU A 112 -31.97 11.12 -36.20
CA LEU A 112 -32.21 9.88 -35.45
C LEU A 112 -33.69 9.49 -35.54
N PRO A 113 -34.04 8.18 -35.47
CA PRO A 113 -34.53 7.71 -34.18
C PRO A 113 -34.15 6.27 -33.80
N ALA A 114 -34.37 6.02 -32.50
CA ALA A 114 -34.10 4.81 -31.74
C ALA A 114 -35.03 3.62 -32.04
N LYS A 115 -34.53 2.40 -31.76
CA LYS A 115 -35.13 1.30 -30.97
C LYS A 115 -34.20 0.07 -31.11
N ALA A 116 -33.65 -0.50 -30.04
CA ALA A 116 -34.29 -1.34 -29.02
C ALA A 116 -34.78 -2.68 -29.60
N ASP A 117 -33.99 -3.73 -29.37
CA ASP A 117 -34.44 -5.09 -29.02
C ASP A 117 -33.24 -5.79 -28.36
N SER A 118 -33.26 -6.03 -27.05
CA SER A 118 -33.86 -7.18 -26.36
C SER A 118 -32.86 -8.34 -26.22
N GLU A 119 -32.32 -8.46 -24.99
CA GLU A 119 -31.65 -9.63 -24.34
C GLU A 119 -32.59 -10.89 -24.39
N PRO A 120 -32.24 -12.13 -23.95
CA PRO A 120 -31.15 -12.57 -23.06
C PRO A 120 -30.54 -13.98 -23.32
N GLU A 121 -29.54 -14.38 -22.55
CA GLU A 121 -29.35 -15.72 -21.93
C GLU A 121 -28.01 -15.72 -21.19
N ALA A 122 -27.98 -15.68 -19.84
CA ALA A 122 -28.04 -16.85 -18.95
C ALA A 122 -26.97 -17.90 -19.35
N GLU A 123 -26.04 -18.33 -18.50
CA GLU A 123 -26.26 -18.79 -17.14
C GLU A 123 -24.90 -18.96 -16.44
N ILE A 124 -24.83 -18.49 -15.20
CA ILE A 124 -23.84 -18.85 -14.19
C ILE A 124 -24.39 -20.07 -13.44
N PRO A 125 -23.53 -21.03 -13.06
CA PRO A 125 -23.73 -21.69 -11.78
C PRO A 125 -22.56 -21.40 -10.85
N ALA A 126 -22.93 -20.79 -9.73
CA ALA A 126 -22.15 -20.70 -8.52
C ALA A 126 -21.79 -22.09 -8.00
N THR A 127 -20.60 -22.22 -7.41
CA THR A 127 -20.35 -23.26 -6.39
C THR A 127 -20.06 -22.57 -5.07
N THR A 128 -20.73 -23.10 -4.06
CA THR A 128 -21.06 -22.52 -2.77
C THR A 128 -19.87 -22.48 -1.83
N ALA A 129 -19.87 -21.45 -0.99
CA ALA A 129 -19.04 -21.31 0.20
C ALA A 129 -19.34 -22.41 1.22
N ASP A 130 -18.30 -22.86 1.93
CA ASP A 130 -18.46 -23.44 3.27
C ASP A 130 -17.59 -22.62 4.23
N ALA A 131 -18.28 -22.02 5.20
CA ALA A 131 -17.73 -21.28 6.31
C ALA A 131 -18.03 -22.08 7.57
N ALA A 132 -17.00 -22.41 8.33
CA ALA A 132 -17.15 -22.97 9.67
C ALA A 132 -16.22 -22.23 10.64
N ALA A 133 -16.79 -21.21 11.29
CA ALA A 133 -16.34 -20.73 12.60
C ALA A 133 -17.21 -21.43 13.66
N PRO A 134 -16.66 -21.82 14.82
CA PRO A 134 -17.47 -22.00 16.01
C PRO A 134 -17.36 -20.77 16.93
N ASP A 135 -18.50 -20.11 17.00
CA ASP A 135 -19.25 -19.67 18.17
C ASP A 135 -18.58 -19.30 19.51
N THR A 136 -19.10 -18.21 20.03
CA THR A 136 -18.91 -17.62 21.35
C THR A 136 -19.74 -18.33 22.41
N SER A 137 -19.18 -18.52 23.61
CA SER A 137 -19.77 -18.24 24.94
C SER A 137 -19.25 -19.20 26.01
N ASP A 138 -18.64 -18.67 27.06
CA ASP A 138 -19.04 -19.11 28.40
C ASP A 138 -18.98 -17.94 29.38
N THR A 139 -20.03 -17.90 30.19
CA THR A 139 -20.38 -16.91 31.18
C THR A 139 -19.85 -17.38 32.53
N THR A 140 -19.18 -16.51 33.29
CA THR A 140 -19.24 -16.63 34.75
C THR A 140 -19.25 -15.24 35.39
N GLU A 141 -20.48 -14.78 35.61
CA GLU A 141 -21.04 -14.39 36.90
C GLU A 141 -20.09 -13.87 38.02
N THR A 142 -20.48 -12.72 38.56
CA THR A 142 -19.89 -11.94 39.66
C THR A 142 -20.05 -12.63 41.04
N PRO A 143 -19.46 -12.13 42.16
CA PRO A 143 -20.09 -11.00 42.85
C PRO A 143 -19.10 -9.96 43.42
N ARG A 144 -19.66 -8.74 43.54
CA ARG A 144 -19.12 -7.60 44.27
C ARG A 144 -18.96 -7.99 45.75
N LYS A 145 -17.84 -7.61 46.36
CA LYS A 145 -17.72 -7.52 47.82
C LYS A 145 -18.07 -6.08 48.21
N SER A 146 -19.24 -5.94 48.82
CA SER A 146 -19.55 -4.80 49.69
C SER A 146 -19.03 -5.13 51.09
N ASP A 147 -18.18 -4.28 51.63
CA ASP A 147 -18.22 -3.72 53.00
C ASP A 147 -17.20 -2.57 53.07
#